data_AF-A0A4Y6Q1Z4-F1
#
_entry.id   AF-A0A4Y6Q1Z4-F1
#
_cell.length_a   1.000
_cell.length_b   1.000
_cell.length_c   1.000
_cell.angle_alpha   90.00
_cell.angle_beta   90.00
_cell.angle_gamma   90.00
#
_symmetry.space_group_name_H-M   'P 1'
#
loop_
_entity.id
_entity.type
_entity.pdbx_description
1 polymer ?
#
loop_
_entity_poly.entity_id
_entity_poly.type
_entity_poly.pdbx_seq_one_letter_code
_entity_poly.pdbx_strand_id
1 'polypeptide(L)'
;MADKKTRYDKKNKTMWVYREFDKSKTLVPSDELQGWVKQKQSGETDDGEPLEHVNYVFADEQTAEYNHQPMSFSNLGVYVGDLDDHEKYQSEEGEPEFSTKKDFGIE
;
A
#
# COMPACT_ATOMS: atom_id res chain seq x y z
N MET A 1 19.22 -4.85 -6.86
CA MET A 1 19.01 -3.71 -5.94
C MET A 1 17.55 -3.33 -6.04
N ALA A 2 16.89 -2.97 -4.93
CA ALA A 2 15.49 -2.53 -5.00
C ALA A 2 15.42 -1.01 -5.22
N ASP A 3 14.69 -0.55 -6.25
CA ASP A 3 14.43 0.88 -6.45
C ASP A 3 13.23 1.30 -5.59
N LYS A 4 13.37 2.43 -4.89
CA LYS A 4 12.35 3.03 -4.01
C LYS A 4 12.13 4.46 -4.46
N LYS A 5 10.88 4.78 -4.81
CA LYS A 5 10.42 6.16 -5.03
C LYS A 5 9.12 6.38 -4.27
N THR A 6 8.94 7.57 -3.73
CA THR A 6 7.71 7.96 -3.04
C THR A 6 7.19 9.27 -3.60
N ARG A 7 5.88 9.37 -3.75
CA ARG A 7 5.18 10.58 -4.21
C ARG A 7 3.99 10.84 -3.32
N TYR A 8 3.98 11.99 -2.67
CA TYR A 8 2.83 12.42 -1.89
C TYR A 8 1.86 13.24 -2.75
N ASP A 9 0.60 12.83 -2.77
CA ASP A 9 -0.50 13.55 -3.39
C ASP A 9 -1.28 14.33 -2.33
N LYS A 10 -1.00 15.63 -2.24
CA LYS A 10 -1.64 16.55 -1.28
C LYS A 10 -3.16 16.64 -1.45
N LYS A 11 -3.68 16.44 -2.67
CA LYS A 11 -5.12 16.62 -2.95
C LYS A 11 -5.93 15.48 -2.34
N ASN A 12 -5.42 14.26 -2.49
CA ASN A 12 -6.08 13.05 -2.01
C ASN A 12 -5.53 12.56 -0.66
N LYS A 13 -4.51 13.25 -0.10
CA LYS A 13 -3.80 12.85 1.12
C LYS A 13 -3.27 11.41 1.02
N THR A 14 -2.71 11.11 -0.15
CA THR A 14 -2.30 9.76 -0.53
C THR A 14 -0.79 9.71 -0.70
N MET A 15 -0.13 8.78 -0.01
CA MET A 15 1.26 8.44 -0.27
C MET A 15 1.33 7.31 -1.30
N TRP A 16 1.99 7.58 -2.44
CA TRP A 16 2.30 6.58 -3.45
C TRP A 16 3.73 6.08 -3.25
N VAL A 17 3.91 4.78 -3.10
CA VAL A 17 5.20 4.13 -2.82
C VAL A 17 5.51 3.15 -3.95
N TYR A 18 6.45 3.50 -4.81
CA TYR A 18 6.95 2.59 -5.83
C TYR A 18 8.03 1.66 -5.27
N ARG A 19 7.89 0.40 -5.66
CA ARG A 19 8.76 -0.70 -5.27
C ARG A 19 9.08 -1.54 -6.48
N GLU A 20 10.37 -1.68 -6.76
CA GLU A 20 10.88 -2.64 -7.71
C GLU A 20 11.83 -3.59 -6.97
N PHE A 21 11.62 -4.90 -7.12
CA PHE A 21 12.47 -5.92 -6.53
C PHE A 21 13.11 -6.77 -7.62
N ASP A 22 14.37 -7.17 -7.45
CA ASP A 22 15.03 -8.05 -8.42
C ASP A 22 14.38 -9.44 -8.51
N LYS A 23 13.64 -9.83 -7.47
CA LYS A 23 12.92 -11.11 -7.40
C LYS A 23 11.45 -10.82 -7.10
N SER A 24 10.56 -11.33 -7.94
CA SER A 24 9.11 -11.13 -7.79
C SER A 24 8.56 -11.68 -6.48
N LYS A 25 9.14 -12.76 -5.95
CA LYS A 25 8.78 -13.37 -4.66
C LYS A 25 9.44 -12.67 -3.46
N THR A 26 9.53 -11.36 -3.49
CA THR A 26 10.08 -10.56 -2.38
C THR A 26 8.95 -9.83 -1.67
N LEU A 27 8.84 -10.02 -0.36
CA LEU A 27 7.89 -9.27 0.46
C LEU A 27 8.46 -7.88 0.78
N VAL A 28 7.57 -6.90 0.84
CA VAL A 28 7.88 -5.62 1.47
C VAL A 28 8.23 -5.88 2.94
N PRO A 29 9.35 -5.33 3.44
CA PRO A 29 9.77 -5.53 4.82
C PRO A 29 8.68 -5.15 5.82
N SER A 30 8.48 -5.97 6.85
CA SER A 30 7.44 -5.74 7.86
C SER A 30 7.61 -4.42 8.60
N ASP A 31 8.85 -3.99 8.87
CA ASP A 31 9.14 -2.71 9.52
C ASP A 31 8.64 -1.52 8.70
N GLU A 32 8.70 -1.62 7.37
CA GLU A 32 8.20 -0.59 6.48
C GLU A 32 6.67 -0.55 6.49
N LEU A 33 6.02 -1.72 6.37
CA LEU A 33 4.56 -1.81 6.45
C LEU A 33 4.06 -1.23 7.78
N GLN A 34 4.70 -1.57 8.89
CA GLN A 34 4.38 -1.03 10.21
C GLN A 34 4.60 0.47 10.30
N GLY A 35 5.65 1.01 9.67
CA GLY A 35 5.89 2.45 9.58
C GLY A 35 4.71 3.18 8.93
N TRP A 36 4.28 2.71 7.76
CA TRP A 36 3.14 3.30 7.06
C TRP A 36 1.83 3.15 7.80
N VAL A 37 1.59 2.00 8.44
CA VAL A 37 0.40 1.79 9.27
C VAL A 37 0.37 2.79 10.43
N LYS A 38 1.51 3.04 11.08
CA LYS A 38 1.58 4.04 12.16
C LYS A 38 1.30 5.45 11.66
N GLN A 39 1.89 5.86 10.54
CA GLN A 39 1.64 7.19 9.94
C GLN A 39 0.18 7.36 9.51
N LYS A 40 -0.42 6.31 8.95
CA LYS A 40 -1.84 6.30 8.59
C LYS A 40 -2.74 6.36 9.83
N GLN A 41 -2.34 5.74 10.94
CA GLN A 41 -3.05 5.81 12.22
C GLN A 41 -2.94 7.18 12.89
N SER A 42 -1.77 7.84 12.81
CA SER A 42 -1.61 9.23 13.26
C SER A 42 -2.32 10.21 12.33
N GLY A 43 -2.57 9.81 11.09
CA GLY A 43 -3.22 10.64 10.07
C GLY A 43 -2.29 11.69 9.49
N GLU A 44 -0.97 11.50 9.62
CA GLU A 44 0.06 12.44 9.19
C GLU A 44 1.33 11.70 8.73
N THR A 45 2.02 12.26 7.74
CA THR A 45 3.36 11.82 7.29
C THR A 45 4.43 12.26 8.28
N ASP A 46 5.66 11.75 8.15
CA ASP A 46 6.79 12.20 8.96
C ASP A 46 7.08 13.71 8.80
N ASP A 47 6.67 14.31 7.68
CA ASP A 47 6.80 15.73 7.38
C ASP A 47 5.63 16.58 7.93
N GLY A 48 4.67 15.95 8.61
CA GLY A 48 3.48 16.60 9.19
C GLY A 48 2.35 16.89 8.18
N GLU A 49 2.40 16.30 6.98
CA GLU A 49 1.32 16.45 6.01
C GLU A 49 0.20 15.44 6.30
N PRO A 50 -1.09 15.78 6.14
CA PRO A 50 -2.18 14.85 6.41
C PRO A 50 -2.12 13.57 5.57
N LEU A 51 -2.31 12.39 6.16
CA LEU A 51 -2.21 11.12 5.46
C LEU A 51 -3.47 10.26 5.69
N GLU A 52 -4.21 9.97 4.62
CA GLU A 52 -5.40 9.12 4.67
C GLU A 52 -5.17 7.77 3.97
N HIS A 53 -4.39 7.76 2.90
CA HIS A 53 -4.17 6.57 2.08
C HIS A 53 -2.68 6.33 1.81
N VAL A 54 -2.29 5.06 1.74
CA VAL A 54 -0.96 4.65 1.31
C VAL A 54 -1.14 3.56 0.26
N ASN A 55 -0.58 3.79 -0.93
CA ASN A 55 -0.71 2.94 -2.10
C ASN A 55 0.67 2.50 -2.55
N TYR A 56 0.87 1.20 -2.70
CA TYR A 56 2.06 0.61 -3.28
C TYR A 56 1.87 0.41 -4.77
N VAL A 57 2.88 0.81 -5.56
CA VAL A 57 2.97 0.51 -6.98
C VAL A 57 4.16 -0.43 -7.19
N PHE A 58 3.88 -1.62 -7.70
CA PHE A 58 4.91 -2.59 -8.05
C PHE A 58 5.15 -2.61 -9.55
N ALA A 59 6.41 -2.69 -9.96
CA ALA A 59 6.77 -2.80 -11.38
C ALA A 59 6.25 -4.09 -12.03
N ASP A 60 6.05 -5.13 -11.23
CA ASP A 60 5.75 -6.50 -11.67
C ASP A 60 4.51 -7.04 -10.95
N GLU A 61 3.64 -7.70 -11.71
CA GLU A 61 2.36 -8.21 -11.23
C GLU A 61 2.52 -9.35 -10.22
N GLN A 62 3.50 -10.25 -10.41
CA GLN A 62 3.75 -11.34 -9.45
C GLN A 62 4.21 -10.80 -8.10
N THR A 63 4.93 -9.67 -8.11
CA THR A 63 5.30 -8.96 -6.90
C THR A 63 4.07 -8.39 -6.18
N ALA A 64 3.15 -7.79 -6.94
CA ALA A 64 1.89 -7.29 -6.41
C ALA A 64 1.04 -8.42 -5.83
N GLU A 65 0.89 -9.54 -6.54
CA GLU A 65 0.21 -10.75 -6.06
C GLU A 65 0.81 -11.24 -4.74
N TYR A 66 2.13 -11.38 -4.69
CA TYR A 66 2.82 -11.90 -3.51
C TYR A 66 2.69 -10.98 -2.28
N ASN A 67 2.50 -9.68 -2.51
CA ASN A 67 2.32 -8.68 -1.46
C ASN A 67 0.86 -8.27 -1.22
N HIS A 68 -0.10 -8.73 -2.05
CA HIS A 68 -1.48 -8.30 -2.01
C HIS A 68 -2.13 -8.59 -0.65
N GLN A 69 -2.08 -9.85 -0.21
CA GLN A 69 -2.69 -10.26 1.05
C GLN A 69 -2.15 -9.49 2.27
N PRO A 70 -0.83 -9.43 2.55
CA PRO A 70 -0.32 -8.68 3.72
C PRO A 70 -0.60 -7.17 3.65
N MET A 71 -0.65 -6.59 2.45
CA MET A 71 -0.98 -5.17 2.27
C MET A 71 -2.46 -4.88 2.49
N SER A 72 -3.35 -5.75 2.00
CA SER A 72 -4.79 -5.60 2.22
C SER A 72 -5.16 -5.70 3.71
N PHE A 73 -4.51 -6.59 4.47
CA PHE A 73 -4.66 -6.62 5.94
C PHE A 73 -4.25 -5.31 6.62
N SER A 74 -3.30 -4.59 6.04
CA SER A 74 -2.80 -3.30 6.54
C SER A 74 -3.60 -2.11 5.98
N ASN A 75 -4.67 -2.36 5.21
CA ASN A 75 -5.42 -1.36 4.45
C ASN A 75 -4.52 -0.48 3.55
N LEU A 76 -3.51 -1.08 2.95
CA LEU A 76 -2.63 -0.43 1.97
C LEU A 76 -3.10 -0.82 0.57
N GLY A 77 -3.19 0.16 -0.33
CA GLY A 77 -3.55 -0.11 -1.71
C GLY A 77 -2.42 -0.82 -2.46
N VAL A 78 -2.76 -1.72 -3.37
CA VAL A 78 -1.79 -2.45 -4.20
C VAL A 78 -2.08 -2.17 -5.66
N TYR A 79 -1.05 -1.76 -6.38
CA TYR A 79 -1.10 -1.35 -7.78
C TYR A 79 0.08 -1.93 -8.56
N VAL A 80 -0.07 -2.04 -9.87
CA VAL A 80 0.95 -2.51 -10.81
C VAL A 80 1.23 -1.41 -11.83
N GLY A 81 2.49 -1.27 -12.23
CA GLY A 81 2.95 -0.31 -13.23
C GLY A 81 4.00 0.62 -12.66
N ASP A 82 3.88 1.90 -12.97
CA ASP A 82 4.77 2.95 -12.49
C ASP A 82 4.01 4.09 -11.81
N LEU A 83 4.80 5.03 -11.31
CA LEU A 83 4.31 6.10 -10.47
C LEU A 83 3.39 7.07 -11.25
N ASP A 84 3.47 7.12 -12.58
CA ASP A 84 2.67 7.96 -13.48
C ASP A 84 1.54 7.20 -14.18
N ASP A 85 1.75 5.91 -14.47
CA ASP A 85 0.78 5.00 -15.06
C ASP A 85 0.69 3.70 -14.24
N HIS A 86 -0.37 3.58 -13.43
CA HIS A 86 -0.59 2.43 -12.56
C HIS A 86 -2.06 2.01 -12.53
N GLU A 87 -2.27 0.70 -12.43
CA GLU A 87 -3.57 0.09 -12.29
C GLU A 87 -3.68 -0.66 -10.97
N LYS A 88 -4.86 -0.65 -10.37
CA LYS A 88 -5.09 -1.35 -9.10
C LYS A 88 -4.95 -2.85 -9.35
N TYR A 89 -4.12 -3.52 -8.57
CA TYR A 89 -4.01 -4.96 -8.63
C TYR A 89 -5.34 -5.59 -8.21
N GLN A 90 -5.88 -6.48 -9.05
CA GLN A 90 -7.08 -7.25 -8.78
C GLN A 90 -6.70 -8.72 -8.70
N SER A 91 -6.74 -9.32 -7.52
CA SER A 91 -6.61 -10.77 -7.41
C SER A 91 -7.83 -11.46 -8.00
N GLU A 92 -7.63 -12.60 -8.68
CA GLU A 92 -8.74 -13.44 -9.17
C GLU A 92 -9.64 -13.92 -8.02
N GLU A 93 -9.10 -14.03 -6.81
CA GLU A 93 -9.82 -14.35 -5.58
C GLU A 93 -10.66 -13.18 -5.01
N GLY A 94 -10.60 -12.00 -5.65
CA GLY A 94 -11.26 -10.76 -5.22
C GLY A 94 -10.49 -10.01 -4.14
N GLU A 95 -10.78 -8.71 -3.96
CA GLU A 95 -10.28 -7.99 -2.79
C GLU A 95 -10.89 -8.61 -1.54
N PRO A 96 -10.12 -8.91 -0.49
CA PRO A 96 -10.71 -9.31 0.78
C PRO A 96 -11.59 -8.15 1.26
N GLU A 97 -12.90 -8.37 1.29
CA GLU A 97 -13.90 -7.41 1.74
C GLU A 97 -13.71 -7.16 3.24
N PHE A 98 -12.77 -6.31 3.62
CA PHE A 98 -12.75 -5.72 4.95
C PHE A 98 -13.83 -4.65 4.99
N SER A 99 -15.06 -5.09 5.24
CA SER A 99 -16.19 -4.21 5.51
C SER A 99 -15.92 -3.47 6.82
N THR A 100 -15.35 -2.26 6.71
CA THR A 100 -14.94 -1.37 7.79
C THR A 100 -16.14 -0.80 8.57
N LYS A 101 -17.03 -1.64 9.11
CA LYS A 101 -18.12 -1.18 10.01
C LYS A 101 -18.89 -2.22 10.84
N LYS A 102 -18.54 -3.52 10.86
CA LYS A 102 -19.32 -4.50 11.65
C LYS A 102 -18.59 -5.29 12.75
N ASP A 103 -17.27 -5.27 12.83
CA ASP A 103 -16.52 -6.10 13.81
C ASP A 103 -15.88 -5.37 14.99
N PHE A 104 -16.01 -4.04 15.07
CA PHE A 104 -15.73 -3.33 16.31
C PHE A 104 -17.08 -3.12 17.03
N GLY A 105 -17.42 -4.05 17.92
CA GLY A 105 -18.61 -4.01 18.78
C GLY A 105 -18.61 -2.81 19.73
N ILE A 106 -18.82 -1.62 19.18
CA ILE A 106 -19.16 -0.40 19.91
C ILE A 106 -20.70 -0.31 19.90
N GLU A 107 -21.32 -0.81 20.96
CA GLU A 107 -22.45 -0.12 21.60
C GLU A 107 -21.91 0.66 22.81
#